data_AF-A0A842T386-F1
#
_entry.id   AF-A0A842T386-F1
#
_cell.length_a   1.000
_cell.length_b   1.000
_cell.length_c   1.000
_cell.angle_alpha   90.00
_cell.angle_beta   90.00
_cell.angle_gamma   90.00
#
_symmetry.space_group_name_H-M   'P 1'
#
loop_
_entity.id
_entity.type
_entity.pdbx_description
1 polymer ?
#
loop_
_entity_poly.entity_id
_entity_poly.type
_entity_poly.pdbx_seq_one_letter_code
_entity_poly.pdbx_strand_id
1 'polypeptide(L)'
;MWLKMEKHMFKRSSTHNATMAHTLFSRSSASRPARPRLVAVNPSGHVETIISTKESNGFSPAIRSRVERAKQHYSELGAEDVCKHSLRVLRAAVQGKLLDPNADESDMLSMELADQILYHSLTSEGHLPNEGHFSSRFHDAFQLQRTLNDLDSAKGERSSSYVELLNDPSNDLTNLLIAFYTRIADSMTIHDRETLKASATKMPGIFPVHGSWAEVQQNMAAPMLNIYCPVADWGGQTRAYREMRDNAVYYLQPDRFRGVARHVRSRMEALEKANKFLMGLISRMATRLGLRVITAPDYRVVSRAFDSIGPGTVAVALKPFKGVGGLLRKSDKKSVPVDNVHDWSGLTVITADEKQMYDAVNFLHSEGVGRVASEMNLRSIRLCEVEDHAANPKPVTNYQSVHIDTETSAEEMVPVECIVRTLKMHKKADEGEASHDRYKESPLVNGERKRFEQRLAEITSS
;
A
#
# COMPACT_ATOMS: atom_id res chain seq x y z
N MET A 1 3.77 23.10 -17.14
CA MET A 1 4.48 21.82 -16.88
C MET A 1 4.73 21.61 -15.38
N TRP A 2 5.28 22.62 -14.68
CA TRP A 2 5.53 22.63 -13.24
C TRP A 2 4.35 22.20 -12.32
N LEU A 3 3.14 22.74 -12.55
CA LEU A 3 1.90 22.37 -11.83
C LEU A 3 1.39 20.94 -12.11
N LYS A 4 1.81 20.31 -13.22
CA LYS A 4 1.47 18.90 -13.53
C LYS A 4 2.44 17.92 -12.85
N MET A 5 3.72 18.30 -12.72
CA MET A 5 4.78 17.48 -12.10
C MET A 5 4.70 17.47 -10.58
N GLU A 6 4.42 18.62 -9.95
CA GLU A 6 4.21 18.72 -8.50
C GLU A 6 3.05 17.85 -8.01
N LYS A 7 2.02 17.69 -8.86
CA LYS A 7 0.90 16.79 -8.61
C LYS A 7 1.33 15.32 -8.55
N HIS A 8 2.37 14.83 -9.21
CA HIS A 8 2.64 13.38 -9.29
C HIS A 8 3.48 12.84 -8.14
N MET A 9 4.49 13.60 -7.73
CA MET A 9 5.52 13.22 -6.75
C MET A 9 5.00 12.83 -5.36
N PHE A 10 3.83 13.37 -5.01
CA PHE A 10 3.39 13.54 -3.64
C PHE A 10 1.87 13.33 -3.51
N LYS A 11 1.26 12.72 -4.53
CA LYS A 11 -0.12 12.28 -4.44
C LYS A 11 -0.19 11.09 -3.49
N ARG A 12 -1.30 11.02 -2.74
CA ARG A 12 -1.69 9.77 -2.07
C ARG A 12 -1.60 8.61 -3.05
N SER A 13 -1.30 7.41 -2.56
CA SER A 13 -0.96 6.31 -3.47
C SER A 13 -2.05 6.04 -4.52
N SER A 14 -3.35 6.15 -4.17
CA SER A 14 -4.43 5.93 -5.14
C SER A 14 -4.45 7.00 -6.24
N THR A 15 -4.27 8.27 -5.87
CA THR A 15 -4.25 9.38 -6.84
C THR A 15 -3.00 9.31 -7.72
N HIS A 16 -1.85 8.90 -7.16
CA HIS A 16 -0.62 8.69 -7.93
C HIS A 16 -0.83 7.59 -8.97
N ASN A 17 -1.34 6.43 -8.54
CA ASN A 17 -1.63 5.30 -9.42
C ASN A 17 -2.64 5.65 -10.50
N ALA A 18 -3.75 6.31 -10.15
CA ALA A 18 -4.75 6.73 -11.13
C ALA A 18 -4.18 7.69 -12.18
N THR A 19 -3.28 8.60 -11.77
CA THR A 19 -2.67 9.54 -12.72
C THR A 19 -1.64 8.86 -13.60
N MET A 20 -0.77 8.02 -13.04
CA MET A 20 0.18 7.23 -13.81
C MET A 20 -0.53 6.27 -14.77
N ALA A 21 -1.58 5.59 -14.32
CA ALA A 21 -2.43 4.74 -15.14
C ALA A 21 -3.06 5.54 -16.29
N HIS A 22 -3.68 6.69 -16.01
CA HIS A 22 -4.21 7.55 -17.07
C HIS A 22 -3.12 7.90 -18.09
N THR A 23 -1.93 8.30 -17.64
CA THR A 23 -0.82 8.68 -18.53
C THR A 23 -0.25 7.50 -19.33
N LEU A 24 -0.25 6.29 -18.77
CA LEU A 24 0.21 5.07 -19.43
C LEU A 24 -0.83 4.51 -20.41
N PHE A 25 -2.12 4.64 -20.09
CA PHE A 25 -3.21 3.94 -20.77
C PHE A 25 -4.11 4.84 -21.64
N SER A 26 -3.98 6.18 -21.61
CA SER A 26 -4.81 7.12 -22.40
C SER A 26 -4.46 7.21 -23.89
N ARG A 27 -4.11 6.11 -24.56
CA ARG A 27 -4.00 6.05 -26.04
C ARG A 27 -5.06 5.11 -26.62
N SER A 28 -6.31 5.57 -26.57
CA SER A 28 -7.38 5.14 -27.47
C SER A 28 -8.45 6.24 -27.45
N SER A 29 -8.63 6.90 -28.60
CA SER A 29 -9.61 7.97 -28.92
C SER A 29 -9.33 9.42 -28.43
N ALA A 30 -8.78 10.23 -29.34
CA ALA A 30 -9.20 11.60 -29.75
C ALA A 30 -8.02 12.47 -30.25
N SER A 31 -8.31 13.41 -31.14
CA SER A 31 -7.51 13.93 -32.28
C SER A 31 -6.34 14.92 -32.01
N ARG A 32 -5.60 15.19 -33.10
CA ARG A 32 -4.21 15.71 -33.29
C ARG A 32 -4.09 17.26 -33.31
N PRO A 33 -2.87 17.86 -33.32
CA PRO A 33 -2.15 18.10 -34.59
C PRO A 33 -0.63 17.69 -34.62
N ALA A 34 -0.06 17.75 -35.83
CA ALA A 34 1.07 17.03 -36.48
C ALA A 34 2.49 17.05 -35.82
N ARG A 35 3.18 15.88 -35.71
CA ARG A 35 4.37 15.30 -36.44
C ARG A 35 5.77 15.76 -35.92
N PRO A 36 6.85 14.93 -35.92
CA PRO A 36 7.27 13.96 -36.95
C PRO A 36 7.41 12.48 -36.52
N ARG A 37 7.72 11.64 -37.52
CA ARG A 37 7.65 10.18 -37.59
C ARG A 37 8.61 9.47 -36.62
N LEU A 38 8.05 8.70 -35.70
CA LEU A 38 8.54 7.38 -35.30
C LEU A 38 7.52 6.36 -35.83
N VAL A 39 8.00 5.25 -36.36
CA VAL A 39 7.17 4.16 -36.90
C VAL A 39 6.22 3.68 -35.80
N ALA A 40 4.95 4.08 -35.87
CA ALA A 40 3.94 3.73 -34.88
C ALA A 40 3.40 2.34 -35.23
N VAL A 41 3.89 1.33 -34.51
CA VAL A 41 3.19 0.05 -34.38
C VAL A 41 1.87 0.36 -33.70
N ASN A 42 0.76 0.22 -34.43
CA ASN A 42 -0.59 0.51 -33.94
C ASN A 42 -1.05 -0.68 -33.06
N PRO A 43 -1.16 -0.58 -31.72
CA PRO A 43 -1.41 -1.73 -30.85
C PRO A 43 -2.90 -2.13 -30.75
N SER A 44 -3.76 -1.61 -31.61
CA SER A 44 -5.15 -1.30 -31.29
C SER A 44 -6.17 -2.46 -31.40
N GLY A 45 -5.77 -3.71 -31.09
CA GLY A 45 -6.71 -4.84 -31.00
C GLY A 45 -6.64 -5.66 -29.71
N HIS A 46 -5.52 -5.58 -28.96
CA HIS A 46 -5.25 -6.50 -27.86
C HIS A 46 -5.19 -5.85 -26.48
N VAL A 47 -5.28 -4.52 -26.38
CA VAL A 47 -5.16 -3.82 -25.09
C VAL A 47 -6.50 -3.22 -24.71
N GLU A 48 -7.11 -3.77 -23.66
CA GLU A 48 -8.30 -3.22 -23.03
C GLU A 48 -7.94 -2.53 -21.72
N THR A 49 -8.65 -1.46 -21.37
CA THR A 49 -8.44 -0.72 -20.12
C THR A 49 -9.62 -0.92 -19.18
N ILE A 50 -9.37 -1.47 -18.01
CA ILE A 50 -10.35 -1.55 -16.93
C ILE A 50 -10.20 -0.30 -16.08
N ILE A 51 -11.17 0.59 -16.22
CA ILE A 51 -11.33 1.74 -15.34
C ILE A 51 -12.17 1.27 -14.15
N SER A 52 -11.63 1.41 -12.94
CA SER A 52 -12.36 1.17 -11.70
C SER A 52 -13.51 2.17 -11.56
N THR A 53 -14.69 1.82 -12.08
CA THR A 53 -15.94 2.49 -11.74
C THR A 53 -16.52 1.77 -10.52
N LYS A 54 -16.32 2.40 -9.35
CA LYS A 54 -16.82 2.10 -7.99
C LYS A 54 -15.69 1.85 -6.96
N GLU A 55 -14.85 2.85 -6.73
CA GLU A 55 -14.68 3.26 -5.33
C GLU A 55 -16.01 3.94 -4.97
N SER A 56 -16.98 3.17 -4.44
CA SER A 56 -18.25 3.71 -3.98
C SER A 56 -17.93 4.81 -2.96
N ASN A 57 -18.22 6.06 -3.30
CA ASN A 57 -18.09 7.21 -2.40
C ASN A 57 -19.10 7.15 -1.22
N GLY A 58 -19.54 5.96 -0.82
CA GLY A 58 -20.50 5.71 0.24
C GLY A 58 -20.30 4.32 0.86
N PHE A 59 -20.49 4.26 2.17
CA PHE A 59 -20.49 3.03 2.96
C PHE A 59 -21.66 2.11 2.59
N SER A 60 -21.55 0.80 2.84
CA SER A 60 -22.64 -0.18 2.74
C SER A 60 -23.84 0.20 3.63
N PRO A 61 -25.05 -0.34 3.40
CA PRO A 61 -26.17 -0.14 4.32
C PRO A 61 -25.82 -0.47 5.78
N ALA A 62 -25.06 -1.54 6.03
CA ALA A 62 -24.65 -1.99 7.37
C ALA A 62 -23.73 -0.96 8.06
N ILE A 63 -22.73 -0.45 7.36
CA ILE A 63 -21.82 0.57 7.90
C ILE A 63 -22.53 1.92 8.03
N ARG A 64 -23.41 2.30 7.10
CA ARG A 64 -24.22 3.53 7.22
C ARG A 64 -25.09 3.52 8.47
N SER A 65 -25.72 2.38 8.77
CA SER A 65 -26.53 2.23 9.99
C SER A 65 -25.68 2.49 11.25
N ARG A 66 -24.46 1.94 11.32
CA ARG A 66 -23.50 2.20 12.42
C ARG A 66 -23.11 3.67 12.52
N VAL A 67 -22.81 4.30 11.37
CA VAL A 67 -22.49 5.74 11.30
C VAL A 67 -23.62 6.61 11.84
N GLU A 68 -24.87 6.33 11.47
CA GLU A 68 -26.01 7.11 11.98
C GLU A 68 -26.25 6.89 13.48
N ARG A 69 -26.08 5.66 13.98
CA ARG A 69 -26.10 5.40 15.44
C ARG A 69 -25.03 6.20 16.18
N ALA A 70 -23.80 6.19 15.67
CA ALA A 70 -22.71 6.94 16.27
C ALA A 70 -22.99 8.46 16.25
N LYS A 71 -23.50 9.01 15.15
CA LYS A 71 -23.87 10.44 15.07
C LYS A 71 -24.93 10.82 16.10
N GLN A 72 -25.99 10.01 16.23
CA GLN A 72 -27.03 10.25 17.22
C GLN A 72 -26.43 10.23 18.63
N HIS A 73 -25.64 9.21 18.94
CA HIS A 73 -24.98 9.07 20.25
C HIS A 73 -24.11 10.29 20.60
N TYR A 74 -23.23 10.72 19.70
CA TYR A 74 -22.38 11.89 19.95
C TYR A 74 -23.17 13.21 20.01
N SER A 75 -24.32 13.30 19.33
CA SER A 75 -25.20 14.47 19.44
C SER A 75 -25.86 14.54 20.82
N GLU A 76 -26.30 13.40 21.37
CA GLU A 76 -26.86 13.31 22.72
C GLU A 76 -25.83 13.70 23.80
N LEU A 77 -24.54 13.42 23.55
CA LEU A 77 -23.43 13.81 24.43
C LEU A 77 -22.91 15.24 24.20
N GLY A 78 -23.38 15.98 23.19
CA GLY A 78 -22.84 17.29 22.83
C GLY A 78 -21.37 17.25 22.36
N ALA A 79 -20.96 16.13 21.76
CA ALA A 79 -19.58 15.82 21.37
C ALA A 79 -19.44 15.65 19.84
N GLU A 80 -20.07 16.52 19.05
CA GLU A 80 -20.10 16.40 17.58
C GLU A 80 -18.71 16.46 16.95
N ASP A 81 -17.76 17.16 17.54
CA ASP A 81 -16.39 17.23 17.02
C ASP A 81 -15.64 15.89 17.15
N VAL A 82 -15.97 15.10 18.18
CA VAL A 82 -15.47 13.73 18.36
C VAL A 82 -16.04 12.84 17.26
N CYS A 83 -17.36 12.91 17.00
CA CYS A 83 -17.97 12.19 15.89
C CYS A 83 -17.32 12.55 14.53
N LYS A 84 -17.07 13.85 14.28
CA LYS A 84 -16.38 14.29 13.06
C LYS A 84 -14.99 13.68 12.94
N HIS A 85 -14.27 13.51 14.04
CA HIS A 85 -12.96 12.84 14.05
C HIS A 85 -13.12 11.34 13.77
N SER A 86 -14.01 10.62 14.46
CA SER A 86 -14.30 9.20 14.20
C SER A 86 -14.66 8.92 12.75
N LEU A 87 -15.47 9.77 12.13
CA LEU A 87 -15.82 9.64 10.71
C LEU A 87 -14.63 9.90 9.77
N ARG A 88 -13.65 10.71 10.17
CA ARG A 88 -12.39 10.85 9.41
C ARG A 88 -11.54 9.60 9.56
N VAL A 89 -11.44 9.03 10.75
CA VAL A 89 -10.70 7.79 11.02
C VAL A 89 -11.32 6.64 10.25
N LEU A 90 -12.66 6.53 10.22
CA LEU A 90 -13.37 5.51 9.45
C LEU A 90 -13.09 5.64 7.95
N ARG A 91 -13.08 6.87 7.43
CA ARG A 91 -12.69 7.14 6.04
C ARG A 91 -11.22 6.81 5.79
N ALA A 92 -10.34 7.08 6.74
CA ALA A 92 -8.93 6.75 6.64
C ALA A 92 -8.72 5.22 6.63
N ALA A 93 -9.47 4.46 7.43
CA ALA A 93 -9.45 3.00 7.42
C ALA A 93 -9.87 2.44 6.05
N VAL A 94 -10.96 2.95 5.46
CA VAL A 94 -11.37 2.60 4.09
C VAL A 94 -10.29 2.96 3.07
N GLN A 95 -9.72 4.17 3.17
CA GLN A 95 -8.68 4.63 2.25
C GLN A 95 -7.40 3.79 2.38
N GLY A 96 -7.00 3.46 3.61
CA GLY A 96 -5.86 2.60 3.96
C GLY A 96 -6.10 1.13 3.65
N LYS A 97 -7.34 0.77 3.29
CA LYS A 97 -7.83 -0.57 2.95
C LYS A 97 -7.96 -1.52 4.15
N LEU A 98 -7.95 -0.97 5.36
CA LEU A 98 -8.12 -1.68 6.63
C LEU A 98 -9.56 -2.16 6.82
N LEU A 99 -10.52 -1.50 6.17
CA LEU A 99 -11.96 -1.76 6.26
C LEU A 99 -12.56 -1.79 4.86
N ASP A 100 -13.38 -2.80 4.54
CA ASP A 100 -14.12 -2.85 3.28
C ASP A 100 -15.36 -1.94 3.36
N PRO A 101 -15.47 -0.87 2.54
CA PRO A 101 -16.63 0.00 2.56
C PRO A 101 -17.93 -0.69 2.12
N ASN A 102 -17.86 -1.86 1.48
CA ASN A 102 -19.03 -2.62 1.02
C ASN A 102 -19.37 -3.81 1.93
N ALA A 103 -18.66 -4.00 3.04
CA ALA A 103 -18.91 -5.08 4.00
C ALA A 103 -20.38 -5.11 4.47
N ASP A 104 -20.94 -6.32 4.55
CA ASP A 104 -22.25 -6.58 5.14
C ASP A 104 -22.10 -7.18 6.55
N GLU A 105 -23.22 -7.57 7.18
CA GLU A 105 -23.20 -8.13 8.54
C GLU A 105 -22.48 -9.49 8.64
N SER A 106 -22.13 -10.14 7.53
CA SER A 106 -21.34 -11.38 7.55
C SER A 106 -19.84 -11.13 7.71
N ASP A 107 -19.35 -9.94 7.33
CA ASP A 107 -17.97 -9.50 7.55
C ASP A 107 -17.83 -8.91 8.96
N MET A 108 -17.80 -9.82 9.94
CA MET A 108 -17.67 -9.51 11.36
C MET A 108 -16.45 -8.62 11.67
N LEU A 109 -15.32 -8.82 10.99
CA LEU A 109 -14.10 -8.05 11.21
C LEU A 109 -14.28 -6.60 10.80
N SER A 110 -14.82 -6.34 9.60
CA SER A 110 -15.10 -4.98 9.15
C SER A 110 -16.17 -4.31 10.01
N MET A 111 -17.18 -5.05 10.49
CA MET A 111 -18.20 -4.51 11.39
C MET A 111 -17.60 -4.11 12.74
N GLU A 112 -16.79 -4.97 13.34
CA GLU A 112 -16.18 -4.71 14.65
C GLU A 112 -15.13 -3.59 14.58
N LEU A 113 -14.33 -3.56 13.50
CA LEU A 113 -13.43 -2.44 13.23
C LEU A 113 -14.20 -1.13 13.00
N ALA A 114 -15.33 -1.16 12.28
CA ALA A 114 -16.17 0.03 12.09
C ALA A 114 -16.68 0.56 13.42
N ASP A 115 -17.19 -0.32 14.29
CA ASP A 115 -17.70 0.06 15.61
C ASP A 115 -16.55 0.59 16.48
N GLN A 116 -15.42 -0.13 16.59
CA GLN A 116 -14.25 0.36 17.33
C GLN A 116 -13.81 1.74 16.84
N ILE A 117 -13.67 1.98 15.54
CA ILE A 117 -13.32 3.30 15.00
C ILE A 117 -14.40 4.35 15.28
N LEU A 118 -15.68 4.01 15.17
CA LEU A 118 -16.74 5.00 15.39
C LEU A 118 -16.73 5.52 16.84
N TYR A 119 -16.26 4.70 17.78
CA TYR A 119 -16.26 5.01 19.21
C TYR A 119 -14.86 5.16 19.85
N HIS A 120 -13.76 4.95 19.11
CA HIS A 120 -12.37 4.92 19.67
C HIS A 120 -11.91 6.23 20.33
N SER A 121 -12.49 7.36 19.98
CA SER A 121 -12.11 8.69 20.46
C SER A 121 -12.77 9.08 21.78
N LEU A 122 -13.55 8.19 22.39
CA LEU A 122 -14.13 8.38 23.72
C LEU A 122 -13.06 8.13 24.80
N THR A 123 -12.05 8.97 24.92
CA THR A 123 -10.91 8.75 25.84
C THR A 123 -11.24 8.87 27.34
N SER A 124 -12.50 9.03 27.72
CA SER A 124 -12.90 9.06 29.13
C SER A 124 -14.11 8.16 29.35
N GLU A 125 -13.99 7.27 30.34
CA GLU A 125 -15.03 6.32 30.77
C GLU A 125 -16.40 6.98 30.98
N GLY A 126 -16.44 8.29 31.31
CA GLY A 126 -17.67 9.04 31.52
C GLY A 126 -18.53 9.30 30.28
N HIS A 127 -18.07 8.94 29.07
CA HIS A 127 -18.83 9.09 27.83
C HIS A 127 -19.19 7.76 27.18
N LEU A 128 -18.82 6.63 27.79
CA LEU A 128 -19.34 5.33 27.36
C LEU A 128 -20.81 5.23 27.85
N PRO A 129 -21.75 4.77 27.02
CA PRO A 129 -23.13 4.62 27.46
C PRO A 129 -23.19 3.65 28.63
N ASN A 130 -23.80 4.07 29.74
CA ASN A 130 -23.88 3.26 30.95
C ASN A 130 -24.74 1.99 30.76
N GLU A 131 -25.65 1.96 29.79
CA GLU A 131 -26.49 0.78 29.55
C GLU A 131 -26.89 0.69 28.07
N GLY A 132 -26.63 -0.44 27.41
CA GLY A 132 -27.61 -0.92 26.42
C GLY A 132 -27.17 -1.60 25.12
N HIS A 133 -25.97 -1.42 24.54
CA HIS A 133 -25.77 -1.84 23.13
C HIS A 133 -24.41 -2.42 22.72
N PHE A 134 -23.40 -2.43 23.58
CA PHE A 134 -22.11 -3.01 23.23
C PHE A 134 -21.89 -4.33 23.97
N SER A 135 -21.40 -5.33 23.25
CA SER A 135 -21.04 -6.62 23.83
C SER A 135 -19.89 -6.44 24.83
N SER A 136 -19.75 -7.36 25.79
CA SER A 136 -18.56 -7.41 26.65
C SER A 136 -17.26 -7.39 25.84
N ARG A 137 -17.26 -8.07 24.68
CA ARG A 137 -16.14 -8.06 23.73
C ARG A 137 -15.75 -6.66 23.26
N PHE A 138 -16.73 -5.79 23.00
CA PHE A 138 -16.44 -4.41 22.62
C PHE A 138 -15.74 -3.65 23.75
N HIS A 139 -16.17 -3.87 25.00
CA HIS A 139 -15.53 -3.26 26.17
C HIS A 139 -14.07 -3.70 26.30
N ASP A 140 -13.81 -5.00 26.17
CA ASP A 140 -12.45 -5.56 26.25
C ASP A 140 -11.54 -4.98 25.15
N ALA A 141 -12.03 -4.91 23.91
CA ALA A 141 -11.29 -4.32 22.80
C ALA A 141 -11.07 -2.81 22.98
N PHE A 142 -12.04 -2.10 23.58
CA PHE A 142 -11.89 -0.68 23.90
C PHE A 142 -10.84 -0.44 25.00
N GLN A 143 -10.79 -1.27 26.03
CA GLN A 143 -9.74 -1.20 27.06
C GLN A 143 -8.37 -1.48 26.46
N LEU A 144 -8.26 -2.47 25.56
CA LEU A 144 -7.03 -2.76 24.83
C LEU A 144 -6.57 -1.56 24.00
N GLN A 145 -7.50 -0.88 23.33
CA GLN A 145 -7.22 0.35 22.58
C GLN A 145 -6.67 1.47 23.48
N ARG A 146 -7.20 1.61 24.70
CA ARG A 146 -6.70 2.57 25.68
C ARG A 146 -5.28 2.21 26.13
N THR A 147 -5.01 0.95 26.43
CA THR A 147 -3.67 0.46 26.76
C THR A 147 -2.67 0.80 25.64
N LEU A 148 -3.02 0.58 24.37
CA LEU A 148 -2.17 0.95 23.24
C LEU A 148 -1.89 2.46 23.17
N ASN A 149 -2.90 3.30 23.42
CA ASN A 149 -2.72 4.76 23.47
C ASN A 149 -1.75 5.17 24.60
N ASP A 150 -1.86 4.54 25.76
CA ASP A 150 -0.96 4.80 26.89
C ASP A 150 0.48 4.38 26.55
N LEU A 151 0.66 3.23 25.88
CA LEU A 151 1.96 2.77 25.39
C LEU A 151 2.59 3.72 24.36
N ASP A 152 1.78 4.35 23.49
CA ASP A 152 2.27 5.37 22.56
C ASP A 152 2.80 6.61 23.32
N SER A 153 2.22 6.93 24.47
CA SER A 153 2.52 8.14 25.25
C SER A 153 3.76 8.02 26.17
N ALA A 154 4.13 6.81 26.63
CA ALA A 154 5.13 6.61 27.69
C ALA A 154 6.59 6.49 27.18
N LYS A 155 7.53 7.34 27.61
CA LYS A 155 8.91 7.38 27.09
C LYS A 155 9.78 6.22 27.61
N GLY A 156 10.51 5.52 26.73
CA GLY A 156 11.76 4.81 27.05
C GLY A 156 11.76 3.28 26.91
N GLU A 157 10.75 2.57 27.40
CA GLU A 157 10.74 1.09 27.49
C GLU A 157 9.81 0.43 26.44
N ARG A 158 9.38 1.19 25.43
CA ARG A 158 8.24 0.85 24.58
C ARG A 158 8.34 -0.51 23.88
N SER A 159 9.52 -0.87 23.35
CA SER A 159 9.64 -2.11 22.58
C SER A 159 9.32 -3.36 23.41
N SER A 160 9.71 -3.42 24.69
CA SER A 160 9.36 -4.55 25.55
C SER A 160 7.87 -4.59 25.90
N SER A 161 7.24 -3.44 26.16
CA SER A 161 5.81 -3.41 26.53
C SER A 161 4.87 -3.80 25.39
N TYR A 162 5.15 -3.41 24.14
CA TYR A 162 4.37 -3.93 22.99
C TYR A 162 4.59 -5.43 22.77
N VAL A 163 5.79 -5.91 23.08
CA VAL A 163 6.11 -7.34 22.98
C VAL A 163 5.37 -8.15 24.02
N GLU A 164 5.33 -7.67 25.26
CA GLU A 164 4.53 -8.29 26.32
C GLU A 164 3.06 -8.34 25.92
N LEU A 165 2.51 -7.23 25.42
CA LEU A 165 1.12 -7.16 24.97
C LEU A 165 0.82 -8.15 23.83
N LEU A 166 1.71 -8.25 22.84
CA LEU A 166 1.60 -9.18 21.71
C LEU A 166 1.74 -10.65 22.13
N ASN A 167 2.41 -10.92 23.25
CA ASN A 167 2.64 -12.27 23.76
C ASN A 167 1.67 -12.69 24.86
N ASP A 168 0.83 -11.78 25.36
CA ASP A 168 -0.14 -12.07 26.40
C ASP A 168 -1.26 -12.98 25.85
N PRO A 169 -1.34 -14.24 26.32
CA PRO A 169 -2.33 -15.19 25.82
C PRO A 169 -3.77 -14.86 26.25
N SER A 170 -3.96 -13.92 27.18
CA SER A 170 -5.28 -13.43 27.56
C SER A 170 -5.89 -12.47 26.53
N ASN A 171 -5.06 -11.90 25.65
CA ASN A 171 -5.54 -11.04 24.57
C ASN A 171 -6.06 -11.86 23.39
N ASP A 172 -7.31 -11.60 22.98
CA ASP A 172 -7.81 -12.09 21.70
C ASP A 172 -7.03 -11.42 20.56
N LEU A 173 -6.35 -12.21 19.74
CA LEU A 173 -5.53 -11.74 18.62
C LEU A 173 -6.35 -10.92 17.60
N THR A 174 -7.63 -11.23 17.44
CA THR A 174 -8.57 -10.48 16.58
C THR A 174 -8.79 -9.09 17.15
N ASN A 175 -9.08 -8.99 18.45
CA ASN A 175 -9.26 -7.70 19.14
C ASN A 175 -7.98 -6.86 19.08
N LEU A 176 -6.82 -7.49 19.28
CA LEU A 176 -5.53 -6.82 19.20
C LEU A 176 -5.25 -6.30 17.78
N LEU A 177 -5.55 -7.09 16.74
CA LEU A 177 -5.41 -6.65 15.35
C LEU A 177 -6.38 -5.51 15.01
N ILE A 178 -7.62 -5.57 15.48
CA ILE A 178 -8.62 -4.49 15.31
C ILE A 178 -8.13 -3.21 15.98
N ALA A 179 -7.59 -3.30 17.19
CA ALA A 179 -7.05 -2.16 17.92
C ALA A 179 -5.84 -1.56 17.17
N PHE A 180 -4.92 -2.40 16.69
CA PHE A 180 -3.82 -1.94 15.84
C PHE A 180 -4.30 -1.27 14.54
N TYR A 181 -5.28 -1.84 13.85
CA TYR A 181 -5.87 -1.24 12.66
C TYR A 181 -6.58 0.08 12.96
N THR A 182 -7.17 0.22 14.13
CA THR A 182 -7.73 1.50 14.61
C THR A 182 -6.62 2.54 14.81
N ARG A 183 -5.49 2.20 15.45
CA ARG A 183 -4.32 3.10 15.57
C ARG A 183 -3.70 3.46 14.22
N ILE A 184 -3.63 2.50 13.29
CA ILE A 184 -3.18 2.71 11.91
C ILE A 184 -4.11 3.72 11.21
N ALA A 185 -5.42 3.50 11.29
CA ALA A 185 -6.41 4.41 10.70
C ALA A 185 -6.30 5.83 11.29
N ASP A 186 -6.16 5.93 12.60
CA ASP A 186 -6.02 7.20 13.31
C ASP A 186 -4.74 7.93 12.89
N SER A 187 -3.61 7.21 12.82
CA SER A 187 -2.32 7.71 12.30
C SER A 187 -2.38 8.19 10.84
N MET A 188 -3.30 7.64 10.06
CA MET A 188 -3.56 8.04 8.67
C MET A 188 -4.52 9.23 8.56
N THR A 189 -5.14 9.65 9.66
CA THR A 189 -6.00 10.83 9.63
C THR A 189 -5.16 12.10 9.51
N ILE A 190 -5.63 12.96 8.62
CA ILE A 190 -5.15 14.33 8.54
C ILE A 190 -6.05 15.12 9.50
N HIS A 191 -5.51 15.93 10.41
CA HIS A 191 -5.87 17.35 10.56
C HIS A 191 -5.31 18.01 11.82
N ASP A 192 -4.53 19.06 11.62
CA ASP A 192 -4.86 20.34 12.23
C ASP A 192 -4.43 21.51 11.32
N ARG A 193 -5.22 22.59 11.29
CA ARG A 193 -4.91 23.84 10.58
C ARG A 193 -3.65 24.50 11.14
N GLU A 194 -3.33 24.32 12.42
CA GLU A 194 -2.09 24.85 13.00
C GLU A 194 -0.89 23.98 12.64
N THR A 195 -1.00 22.65 12.64
CA THR A 195 0.04 21.74 12.10
C THR A 195 0.26 21.91 10.59
N LEU A 196 -0.80 22.24 9.84
CA LEU A 196 -0.73 22.63 8.42
C LEU A 196 -0.04 23.98 8.18
N LYS A 197 -0.04 24.89 9.16
CA LYS A 197 0.71 26.16 9.12
C LYS A 197 2.16 25.97 9.57
N ALA A 198 2.41 25.11 10.57
CA ALA A 198 3.74 24.77 11.06
C ALA A 198 4.57 23.97 10.02
N SER A 199 3.91 23.16 9.18
CA SER A 199 4.53 22.56 7.99
C SER A 199 4.65 23.60 6.85
N ALA A 200 5.47 24.62 7.07
CA ALA A 200 5.74 25.71 6.12
C ALA A 200 6.27 25.22 4.75
N THR A 201 6.65 23.95 4.64
CA THR A 201 6.98 23.27 3.38
C THR A 201 5.94 22.18 3.14
N LYS A 202 4.86 22.51 2.43
CA LYS A 202 3.87 21.53 1.97
C LYS A 202 4.58 20.45 1.15
N MET A 203 4.87 19.30 1.75
CA MET A 203 5.18 18.06 1.01
C MET A 203 3.88 17.29 0.88
N PRO A 204 3.20 17.37 -0.28
CA PRO A 204 1.97 16.60 -0.45
C PRO A 204 2.23 15.09 -0.23
N GLY A 205 1.24 14.34 0.24
CA GLY A 205 1.39 12.90 0.48
C GLY A 205 2.00 12.53 1.83
N ILE A 206 2.62 13.50 2.53
CA ILE A 206 2.80 13.47 3.98
C ILE A 206 1.54 14.04 4.63
N PHE A 207 1.06 13.35 5.65
CA PHE A 207 -0.11 13.72 6.43
C PHE A 207 0.34 14.35 7.75
N PRO A 208 -0.10 15.58 8.08
CA PRO A 208 0.11 16.14 9.41
C PRO A 208 -0.60 15.26 10.44
N VAL A 209 0.18 14.76 11.39
CA VAL A 209 -0.31 13.96 12.51
C VAL A 209 -0.72 14.91 13.63
N HIS A 210 -1.73 14.53 14.42
CA HIS A 210 -2.17 15.29 15.59
C HIS A 210 -1.01 15.47 16.59
N GLY A 211 -0.83 16.70 17.10
CA GLY A 211 0.21 17.04 18.08
C GLY A 211 1.32 17.95 17.55
N SER A 212 2.20 18.41 18.44
CA SER A 212 3.40 19.16 18.07
C SER A 212 4.41 18.27 17.35
N TRP A 213 5.32 18.86 16.57
CA TRP A 213 6.35 18.09 15.85
C TRP A 213 7.17 17.18 16.78
N ALA A 214 7.52 17.68 17.98
CA ALA A 214 8.29 16.93 18.96
C ALA A 214 7.49 15.77 19.57
N GLU A 215 6.21 15.98 19.86
CA GLU A 215 5.31 14.91 20.33
C GLU A 215 5.10 13.85 19.26
N VAL A 216 4.88 14.23 18.00
CA VAL A 216 4.73 13.29 16.89
C VAL A 216 6.01 12.48 16.70
N GLN A 217 7.18 13.12 16.73
CA GLN A 217 8.47 12.42 16.64
C GLN A 217 8.66 11.42 17.77
N GLN A 218 8.41 11.85 19.01
CA GLN A 218 8.66 11.01 20.19
C GLN A 218 7.63 9.90 20.30
N ASN A 219 6.34 10.19 20.18
CA ASN A 219 5.25 9.30 20.59
C ASN A 219 4.59 8.54 19.45
N MET A 220 4.72 9.00 18.20
CA MET A 220 3.95 8.43 17.10
C MET A 220 4.82 7.90 15.96
N ALA A 221 5.85 8.63 15.55
CA ALA A 221 6.63 8.27 14.37
C ALA A 221 7.44 6.97 14.56
N ALA A 222 8.03 6.76 15.75
CA ALA A 222 8.76 5.53 16.05
C ALA A 222 7.84 4.29 16.15
N PRO A 223 6.74 4.29 16.94
CA PRO A 223 5.76 3.20 16.92
C PRO A 223 5.16 2.95 15.54
N MET A 224 4.85 4.03 14.80
CA MET A 224 4.35 3.93 13.43
C MET A 224 5.31 3.17 12.51
N LEU A 225 6.62 3.45 12.59
CA LEU A 225 7.61 2.76 11.78
C LEU A 225 7.88 1.32 12.22
N ASN A 226 7.97 1.10 13.54
CA ASN A 226 8.51 -0.13 14.11
C ASN A 226 7.45 -1.16 14.48
N ILE A 227 6.19 -0.76 14.62
CA ILE A 227 5.08 -1.63 15.06
C ILE A 227 3.98 -1.62 14.01
N TYR A 228 3.39 -0.45 13.77
CA TYR A 228 2.18 -0.36 12.96
C TYR A 228 2.44 -0.57 11.47
N CYS A 229 3.58 -0.11 10.94
CA CYS A 229 3.99 -0.42 9.57
C CYS A 229 4.16 -1.93 9.34
N PRO A 230 4.90 -2.68 10.18
CA PRO A 230 4.94 -4.14 10.11
C PRO A 230 3.57 -4.82 10.18
N VAL A 231 2.68 -4.39 11.08
CA VAL A 231 1.31 -4.94 11.19
C VAL A 231 0.52 -4.68 9.89
N ALA A 232 0.60 -3.48 9.33
CA ALA A 232 -0.03 -3.16 8.05
C ALA A 232 0.54 -3.99 6.89
N ASP A 233 1.86 -4.24 6.86
CA ASP A 233 2.49 -5.08 5.84
C ASP A 233 2.02 -6.54 5.96
N TRP A 234 1.98 -7.09 7.17
CA TRP A 234 1.49 -8.46 7.43
C TRP A 234 0.03 -8.65 7.02
N GLY A 235 -0.80 -7.65 7.31
CA GLY A 235 -2.21 -7.61 6.93
C GLY A 235 -2.50 -7.35 5.45
N GLY A 236 -1.48 -7.30 4.58
CA GLY A 236 -1.66 -6.98 3.15
C GLY A 236 -2.03 -5.52 2.87
N GLN A 237 -1.98 -4.65 3.88
CA GLN A 237 -2.39 -3.24 3.86
C GLN A 237 -1.31 -2.35 3.26
N THR A 238 -0.89 -2.69 2.05
CA THR A 238 0.23 -2.10 1.31
C THR A 238 0.12 -0.58 1.13
N ARG A 239 -1.09 -0.04 1.13
CA ARG A 239 -1.31 1.41 1.07
C ARG A 239 -1.04 2.07 2.41
N ALA A 240 -1.69 1.61 3.49
CA ALA A 240 -1.43 2.09 4.84
C ALA A 240 0.05 2.00 5.19
N TYR A 241 0.68 0.84 4.94
CA TYR A 241 2.11 0.60 5.13
C TYR A 241 3.03 1.61 4.42
N ARG A 242 2.71 2.03 3.19
CA ARG A 242 3.52 3.01 2.45
C ARG A 242 3.31 4.42 2.96
N GLU A 243 2.05 4.82 3.11
CA GLU A 243 1.69 6.17 3.53
C GLU A 243 2.21 6.44 4.96
N MET A 244 2.02 5.51 5.90
CA MET A 244 2.55 5.66 7.25
C MET A 244 4.07 5.66 7.31
N ARG A 245 4.75 4.80 6.54
CA ARG A 245 6.22 4.78 6.55
C ARG A 245 6.81 6.08 6.04
N ASP A 246 6.29 6.63 4.95
CA ASP A 246 6.75 7.93 4.45
C ASP A 246 6.52 9.02 5.49
N ASN A 247 5.37 9.00 6.19
CA ASN A 247 5.11 9.89 7.33
C ASN A 247 6.12 9.72 8.46
N ALA A 248 6.29 8.50 8.96
CA ALA A 248 7.21 8.20 10.04
C ALA A 248 8.65 8.63 9.71
N VAL A 249 9.14 8.31 8.52
CA VAL A 249 10.49 8.71 8.09
C VAL A 249 10.60 10.23 7.93
N TYR A 250 9.55 10.90 7.45
CA TYR A 250 9.53 12.36 7.37
C TYR A 250 9.69 13.03 8.74
N TYR A 251 9.03 12.51 9.78
CA TYR A 251 9.19 13.04 11.14
C TYR A 251 10.52 12.61 11.77
N LEU A 252 10.93 11.34 11.64
CA LEU A 252 12.16 10.84 12.27
C LEU A 252 13.44 11.37 11.61
N GLN A 253 13.43 11.60 10.30
CA GLN A 253 14.61 11.96 9.50
C GLN A 253 14.27 13.04 8.45
N PRO A 254 13.81 14.23 8.87
CA PRO A 254 13.23 15.23 7.97
C PRO A 254 14.19 15.70 6.88
N ASP A 255 15.46 15.93 7.19
CA ASP A 255 16.41 16.46 6.20
C ASP A 255 16.80 15.42 5.15
N ARG A 256 17.01 14.17 5.57
CA ARG A 256 17.24 13.04 4.66
C ARG A 256 16.02 12.82 3.77
N PHE A 257 14.83 12.79 4.36
CA PHE A 257 13.57 12.67 3.62
C PHE A 257 13.43 13.78 2.60
N ARG A 258 13.63 15.05 3.00
CA ARG A 258 13.51 16.19 2.09
C ARG A 258 14.56 16.18 0.99
N GLY A 259 15.79 15.74 1.28
CA GLY A 259 16.85 15.56 0.29
C GLY A 259 16.46 14.55 -0.78
N VAL A 260 16.07 13.34 -0.37
CA VAL A 260 15.64 12.29 -1.29
C VAL A 260 14.35 12.66 -2.00
N ALA A 261 13.40 13.31 -1.34
CA ALA A 261 12.17 13.76 -1.98
C ALA A 261 12.44 14.77 -3.11
N ARG A 262 13.37 15.71 -2.91
CA ARG A 262 13.83 16.64 -3.96
C ARG A 262 14.53 15.91 -5.10
N HIS A 263 15.30 14.88 -4.78
CA HIS A 263 15.98 14.05 -5.78
C HIS A 263 14.97 13.23 -6.60
N VAL A 264 14.11 12.46 -5.94
CA VAL A 264 13.01 11.71 -6.57
C VAL A 264 12.16 12.63 -7.47
N ARG A 265 11.89 13.86 -7.04
CA ARG A 265 11.19 14.88 -7.84
C ARG A 265 11.78 15.04 -9.23
N SER A 266 13.10 15.19 -9.33
CA SER A 266 13.78 15.46 -10.60
C SER A 266 13.77 14.22 -11.51
N ARG A 267 13.58 13.03 -10.94
CA ARG A 267 13.59 11.74 -11.64
C ARG A 267 12.20 11.21 -12.01
N MET A 268 11.11 11.89 -11.64
CA MET A 268 9.75 11.41 -11.92
C MET A 268 9.43 11.23 -13.41
N GLU A 269 9.94 12.10 -14.28
CA GLU A 269 9.78 11.93 -15.74
C GLU A 269 10.54 10.72 -16.26
N ALA A 270 11.71 10.43 -15.67
CA ALA A 270 12.51 9.25 -15.98
C ALA A 270 11.78 7.96 -15.56
N LEU A 271 11.11 7.97 -14.41
CA LEU A 271 10.25 6.86 -13.96
C LEU A 271 9.06 6.63 -14.89
N GLU A 272 8.40 7.70 -15.34
CA GLU A 272 7.28 7.58 -16.30
C GLU A 272 7.74 6.97 -17.62
N LYS A 273 8.91 7.39 -18.14
CA LYS A 273 9.52 6.82 -19.33
C LYS A 273 9.85 5.34 -19.15
N ALA A 274 10.43 4.95 -18.01
CA ALA A 274 10.74 3.57 -17.69
C ALA A 274 9.48 2.68 -17.61
N ASN A 275 8.41 3.15 -16.96
CA ASN A 275 7.13 2.43 -16.92
C ASN A 275 6.49 2.30 -18.33
N LYS A 276 6.59 3.34 -19.18
CA LYS A 276 6.13 3.28 -20.59
C LYS A 276 6.91 2.25 -21.39
N PHE A 277 8.22 2.17 -21.18
CA PHE A 277 9.08 1.17 -21.80
C PHE A 277 8.64 -0.25 -21.42
N LEU A 278 8.44 -0.53 -20.12
CA LEU A 278 7.92 -1.81 -19.65
C LEU A 278 6.54 -2.15 -20.27
N MET A 279 5.62 -1.18 -20.35
CA MET A 279 4.33 -1.41 -21.00
C MET A 279 4.48 -1.79 -22.48
N GLY A 280 5.40 -1.16 -23.20
CA GLY A 280 5.69 -1.51 -24.58
C GLY A 280 6.22 -2.95 -24.73
N LEU A 281 7.01 -3.44 -23.78
CA LEU A 281 7.49 -4.82 -23.75
C LEU A 281 6.36 -5.81 -23.57
N ILE A 282 5.48 -5.52 -22.63
CA ILE A 282 4.28 -6.31 -22.37
C ILE A 282 3.37 -6.36 -23.61
N SER A 283 3.20 -5.25 -24.33
CA SER A 283 2.40 -5.24 -25.57
C SER A 283 3.01 -6.17 -26.63
N ARG A 284 4.34 -6.15 -26.81
CA ARG A 284 5.01 -7.06 -27.74
C ARG A 284 4.94 -8.52 -27.31
N MET A 285 5.14 -8.77 -26.01
CA MET A 285 4.97 -10.09 -25.42
C MET A 285 3.59 -10.66 -25.74
N ALA A 286 2.55 -9.86 -25.51
CA ALA A 286 1.19 -10.26 -25.76
C ALA A 286 0.93 -10.54 -27.24
N THR A 287 1.40 -9.68 -28.15
CA THR A 287 1.29 -9.95 -29.60
C THR A 287 2.01 -11.24 -29.99
N ARG A 288 3.23 -11.47 -29.48
CA ARG A 288 4.05 -12.65 -29.81
C ARG A 288 3.42 -13.95 -29.32
N LEU A 289 2.83 -13.90 -28.12
CA LEU A 289 2.21 -15.04 -27.46
C LEU A 289 0.72 -15.20 -27.80
N GLY A 290 0.15 -14.32 -28.64
CA GLY A 290 -1.28 -14.35 -28.99
C GLY A 290 -2.21 -14.06 -27.81
N LEU A 291 -1.73 -13.27 -26.83
CA LEU A 291 -2.47 -12.95 -25.61
C LEU A 291 -3.19 -11.60 -25.74
N ARG A 292 -4.37 -11.53 -25.16
CA ARG A 292 -5.05 -10.27 -24.87
C ARG A 292 -4.46 -9.67 -23.60
N VAL A 293 -4.28 -8.35 -23.58
CA VAL A 293 -3.83 -7.59 -22.41
C VAL A 293 -5.00 -6.80 -21.86
N ILE A 294 -5.30 -7.05 -20.60
CA ILE A 294 -6.15 -6.19 -19.80
C ILE A 294 -5.22 -5.29 -18.98
N THR A 295 -5.45 -3.98 -19.00
CA THR A 295 -4.71 -3.02 -18.18
C THR A 295 -5.57 -2.50 -17.04
N ALA A 296 -4.95 -2.31 -15.89
CA ALA A 296 -5.62 -1.85 -14.68
C ALA A 296 -4.78 -0.80 -13.95
N PRO A 297 -5.42 0.20 -13.30
CA PRO A 297 -4.70 1.25 -12.59
C PRO A 297 -3.97 0.76 -11.34
N ASP A 298 -4.46 -0.33 -10.75
CA ASP A 298 -3.78 -1.07 -9.71
C ASP A 298 -4.14 -2.55 -9.79
N TYR A 299 -3.47 -3.35 -8.98
CA TYR A 299 -3.61 -4.79 -9.00
C TYR A 299 -4.93 -5.29 -8.36
N ARG A 300 -5.60 -4.50 -7.50
CA ARG A 300 -6.91 -4.87 -6.94
C ARG A 300 -8.05 -4.76 -7.96
N VAL A 301 -7.86 -3.97 -9.00
CA VAL A 301 -8.78 -3.90 -10.13
C VAL A 301 -8.60 -5.09 -11.06
N VAL A 302 -7.44 -5.76 -10.99
CA VAL A 302 -7.17 -7.01 -11.70
C VAL A 302 -7.76 -8.21 -10.98
N SER A 303 -7.65 -8.26 -9.64
CA SER A 303 -8.67 -8.95 -8.84
C SER A 303 -10.04 -8.32 -9.13
N ARG A 304 -11.22 -8.80 -8.73
CA ARG A 304 -12.53 -8.27 -9.23
C ARG A 304 -12.82 -8.45 -10.73
N ALA A 305 -11.90 -8.16 -11.65
CA ALA A 305 -12.01 -8.49 -13.08
C ALA A 305 -11.63 -9.96 -13.37
N PHE A 306 -11.54 -10.78 -12.31
CA PHE A 306 -11.05 -12.16 -12.33
C PHE A 306 -11.73 -13.04 -13.37
N ASP A 307 -13.05 -12.94 -13.51
CA ASP A 307 -13.83 -13.75 -14.45
C ASP A 307 -13.48 -13.43 -15.92
N SER A 308 -12.82 -12.30 -16.17
CA SER A 308 -12.35 -11.88 -17.50
C SER A 308 -10.94 -12.38 -17.83
N ILE A 309 -10.21 -12.96 -16.87
CA ILE A 309 -8.85 -13.49 -17.06
C ILE A 309 -8.95 -14.99 -17.32
N GLY A 310 -9.22 -15.33 -18.59
CA GLY A 310 -9.21 -16.71 -19.07
C GLY A 310 -7.91 -17.08 -19.79
N PRO A 311 -7.80 -18.34 -20.25
CA PRO A 311 -6.73 -18.76 -21.16
C PRO A 311 -6.62 -17.79 -22.35
N GLY A 312 -5.41 -17.29 -22.63
CA GLY A 312 -5.20 -16.30 -23.69
C GLY A 312 -5.34 -14.84 -23.26
N THR A 313 -5.51 -14.54 -21.96
CA THR A 313 -5.52 -13.16 -21.44
C THR A 313 -4.51 -13.00 -20.31
N VAL A 314 -3.79 -11.88 -20.30
CA VAL A 314 -2.97 -11.43 -19.16
C VAL A 314 -3.49 -10.09 -18.68
N ALA A 315 -3.43 -9.87 -17.37
CA ALA A 315 -3.79 -8.59 -16.80
C ALA A 315 -2.55 -7.89 -16.25
N VAL A 316 -2.48 -6.57 -16.44
CA VAL A 316 -1.29 -5.78 -16.17
C VAL A 316 -1.68 -4.58 -15.34
N ALA A 317 -1.15 -4.56 -14.12
CA ALA A 317 -1.37 -3.51 -13.16
C ALA A 317 -0.10 -2.68 -12.97
N LEU A 318 -0.27 -1.39 -12.75
CA LEU A 318 0.82 -0.54 -12.28
C LEU A 318 1.18 -0.92 -10.84
N LYS A 319 2.45 -1.26 -10.61
CA LYS A 319 2.98 -1.33 -9.25
C LYS A 319 3.11 0.11 -8.74
N PRO A 320 2.52 0.42 -7.57
CA PRO A 320 2.57 1.78 -7.05
C PRO A 320 3.99 2.26 -6.77
N PHE A 321 4.22 3.57 -6.88
CA PHE A 321 5.46 4.17 -6.40
C PHE A 321 5.74 3.79 -4.94
N LYS A 322 7.00 3.44 -4.66
CA LYS A 322 7.44 2.86 -3.39
C LYS A 322 7.31 3.83 -2.22
N GLY A 323 7.37 5.14 -2.48
CA GLY A 323 7.47 6.16 -1.46
C GLY A 323 8.92 6.49 -1.12
N VAL A 324 9.15 7.70 -0.60
CA VAL A 324 10.49 8.22 -0.31
C VAL A 324 11.12 7.46 0.86
N GLY A 325 10.35 7.19 1.92
CA GLY A 325 10.82 6.42 3.08
C GLY A 325 11.12 4.97 2.69
N GLY A 326 10.35 4.40 1.76
CA GLY A 326 10.63 3.08 1.21
C GLY A 326 11.92 3.01 0.39
N LEU A 327 12.20 4.03 -0.42
CA LEU A 327 13.45 4.16 -1.18
C LEU A 327 14.65 4.38 -0.26
N LEU A 328 14.54 5.29 0.71
CA LEU A 328 15.57 5.54 1.72
C LEU A 328 15.97 4.26 2.44
N ARG A 329 15.00 3.50 2.96
CA ARG A 329 15.27 2.22 3.64
C ARG A 329 16.01 1.23 2.74
N LYS A 330 15.65 1.15 1.45
CA LYS A 330 16.30 0.23 0.52
C LYS A 330 17.69 0.69 0.11
N SER A 331 17.87 1.99 -0.10
CA SER A 331 19.15 2.63 -0.35
C SER A 331 20.11 2.35 0.80
N ASP A 332 19.67 2.54 2.05
CA ASP A 332 20.46 2.24 3.25
C ASP A 332 20.78 0.74 3.35
N LYS A 333 19.77 -0.13 3.23
CA LYS A 333 19.94 -1.58 3.35
C LYS A 333 20.90 -2.16 2.29
N LYS A 334 20.79 -1.70 1.05
CA LYS A 334 21.63 -2.19 -0.07
C LYS A 334 22.93 -1.39 -0.21
N SER A 335 23.11 -0.31 0.57
CA SER A 335 24.24 0.62 0.43
C SER A 335 24.43 1.14 -1.00
N VAL A 336 23.32 1.46 -1.68
CA VAL A 336 23.31 2.01 -3.05
C VAL A 336 22.65 3.37 -3.09
N PRO A 337 23.05 4.28 -4.01
CA PRO A 337 22.32 5.52 -4.24
C PRO A 337 20.84 5.27 -4.56
N VAL A 338 19.97 6.22 -4.21
CA VAL A 338 18.52 6.09 -4.43
C VAL A 338 18.19 5.83 -5.91
N ASP A 339 18.93 6.41 -6.85
CA ASP A 339 18.76 6.17 -8.30
C ASP A 339 18.99 4.73 -8.73
N ASN A 340 19.76 3.96 -7.95
CA ASN A 340 20.09 2.57 -8.28
C ASN A 340 19.19 1.58 -7.53
N VAL A 341 18.17 2.05 -6.82
CA VAL A 341 17.17 1.16 -6.23
C VAL A 341 16.26 0.65 -7.35
N HIS A 342 16.21 -0.67 -7.58
CA HIS A 342 15.52 -1.24 -8.75
C HIS A 342 13.99 -1.13 -8.74
N ASP A 343 13.40 -0.87 -7.57
CA ASP A 343 11.97 -1.03 -7.37
C ASP A 343 11.25 0.25 -6.95
N TRP A 344 11.58 1.37 -7.60
CA TRP A 344 10.86 2.64 -7.46
C TRP A 344 9.38 2.48 -7.76
N SER A 345 9.09 1.81 -8.87
CA SER A 345 7.77 1.48 -9.40
C SER A 345 7.94 0.20 -10.22
N GLY A 346 6.88 -0.22 -10.91
CA GLY A 346 6.98 -1.34 -11.80
C GLY A 346 5.64 -1.69 -12.43
N LEU A 347 5.58 -2.87 -13.03
CA LEU A 347 4.34 -3.47 -13.49
C LEU A 347 4.16 -4.84 -12.84
N THR A 348 2.92 -5.21 -12.56
CA THR A 348 2.55 -6.57 -12.20
C THR A 348 1.78 -7.18 -13.35
N VAL A 349 2.32 -8.24 -13.94
CA VAL A 349 1.66 -9.10 -14.91
C VAL A 349 1.02 -10.27 -14.17
N ILE A 350 -0.28 -10.47 -14.37
CA ILE A 350 -1.08 -11.51 -13.76
C ILE A 350 -1.57 -12.44 -14.88
N THR A 351 -1.20 -13.71 -14.77
CA THR A 351 -1.53 -14.75 -15.76
C THR A 351 -2.59 -15.71 -15.23
N ALA A 352 -3.24 -16.44 -16.13
CA ALA A 352 -4.25 -17.43 -15.73
C ALA A 352 -3.61 -18.63 -15.02
N ASP A 353 -2.46 -19.09 -15.52
CA ASP A 353 -1.75 -20.26 -15.01
C ASP A 353 -0.23 -20.07 -14.97
N GLU A 354 0.47 -21.03 -14.36
CA GLU A 354 1.93 -21.01 -14.21
C GLU A 354 2.66 -21.18 -15.55
N LYS A 355 2.08 -21.91 -16.51
CA LYS A 355 2.69 -22.06 -17.83
C LYS A 355 2.78 -20.71 -18.53
N GLN A 356 1.68 -19.97 -18.60
CA GLN A 356 1.64 -18.61 -19.13
C GLN A 356 2.55 -17.65 -18.34
N MET A 357 2.66 -17.83 -17.03
CA MET A 357 3.58 -17.06 -16.18
C MET A 357 5.02 -17.24 -16.66
N TYR A 358 5.49 -18.47 -16.80
CA TYR A 358 6.85 -18.75 -17.26
C TYR A 358 7.06 -18.42 -18.74
N ASP A 359 6.05 -18.58 -19.60
CA ASP A 359 6.11 -18.12 -21.00
C ASP A 359 6.32 -16.58 -21.06
N ALA A 360 5.61 -15.83 -20.22
CA ALA A 360 5.77 -14.39 -20.09
C ALA A 360 7.14 -14.00 -19.52
N VAL A 361 7.60 -14.66 -18.45
CA VAL A 361 8.93 -14.45 -17.87
C VAL A 361 10.02 -14.73 -18.90
N ASN A 362 9.93 -15.84 -19.63
CA ASN A 362 10.88 -16.20 -20.68
C ASN A 362 10.93 -15.13 -21.76
N PHE A 363 9.79 -14.65 -22.25
CA PHE A 363 9.77 -13.58 -23.24
C PHE A 363 10.41 -12.29 -22.71
N LEU A 364 10.02 -11.86 -21.50
CA LEU A 364 10.53 -10.64 -20.89
C LEU A 364 12.05 -10.71 -20.69
N HIS A 365 12.53 -11.84 -20.15
CA HIS A 365 13.94 -12.09 -19.86
C HIS A 365 14.81 -12.29 -21.12
N SER A 366 14.38 -13.13 -22.07
CA SER A 366 15.24 -13.57 -23.19
C SER A 366 15.12 -12.72 -24.47
N GLU A 367 13.93 -12.21 -24.79
CA GLU A 367 13.68 -11.49 -26.05
C GLU A 367 13.38 -10.00 -25.84
N GLY A 368 12.87 -9.62 -24.67
CA GLY A 368 12.26 -8.33 -24.40
C GLY A 368 13.24 -7.16 -24.36
N VAL A 369 14.06 -7.04 -23.32
CA VAL A 369 14.76 -5.77 -23.06
C VAL A 369 15.93 -5.54 -24.02
N GLY A 370 16.77 -6.53 -24.30
CA GLY A 370 17.95 -6.33 -25.16
C GLY A 370 17.62 -5.94 -26.60
N ARG A 371 16.64 -6.61 -27.24
CA ARG A 371 16.22 -6.29 -28.61
C ARG A 371 15.46 -4.97 -28.69
N VAL A 372 14.54 -4.73 -27.77
CA VAL A 372 13.73 -3.50 -27.78
C VAL A 372 14.57 -2.28 -27.39
N ALA A 373 15.46 -2.42 -26.42
CA ALA A 373 16.44 -1.39 -26.09
C ALA A 373 17.24 -0.99 -27.34
N SER A 374 17.65 -1.97 -28.15
CA SER A 374 18.37 -1.69 -29.40
C SER A 374 17.49 -1.01 -30.47
N GLU A 375 16.22 -1.40 -30.61
CA GLU A 375 15.27 -0.83 -31.58
C GLU A 375 14.80 0.58 -31.21
N MET A 376 14.70 0.89 -29.91
CA MET A 376 14.33 2.20 -29.39
C MET A 376 15.53 3.14 -29.18
N ASN A 377 16.75 2.71 -29.56
CA ASN A 377 18.01 3.40 -29.31
C ASN A 377 18.29 3.67 -27.81
N LEU A 378 17.72 2.83 -26.94
CA LEU A 378 17.87 2.84 -25.49
C LEU A 378 18.91 1.80 -25.06
N ARG A 379 20.13 1.86 -25.60
CA ARG A 379 21.23 0.90 -25.31
C ARG A 379 21.61 0.78 -23.82
N SER A 380 21.00 1.61 -23.00
CA SER A 380 21.31 1.89 -21.62
C SER A 380 20.46 1.12 -20.61
N ILE A 381 19.31 0.53 -20.97
CA ILE A 381 18.48 -0.29 -20.07
C ILE A 381 18.66 -1.79 -20.31
N ARG A 382 18.86 -2.59 -19.25
CA ARG A 382 19.05 -4.05 -19.29
C ARG A 382 18.22 -4.73 -18.21
N LEU A 383 17.89 -6.01 -18.42
CA LEU A 383 17.41 -6.88 -17.34
C LEU A 383 18.60 -7.49 -16.66
N CYS A 384 18.52 -7.60 -15.33
CA CYS A 384 19.62 -8.09 -14.53
C CYS A 384 19.22 -9.33 -13.77
N GLU A 385 18.44 -9.17 -12.70
CA GLU A 385 18.16 -10.25 -11.76
C GLU A 385 16.73 -10.76 -11.93
N VAL A 386 16.60 -12.09 -12.03
CA VAL A 386 15.32 -12.80 -11.97
C VAL A 386 15.25 -13.50 -10.63
N GLU A 387 14.41 -13.00 -9.73
CA GLU A 387 14.13 -13.66 -8.45
C GLU A 387 12.85 -14.49 -8.58
N ASP A 388 12.99 -15.82 -8.63
CA ASP A 388 11.85 -16.74 -8.72
C ASP A 388 11.29 -17.10 -7.34
N HIS A 389 10.45 -16.22 -6.79
CA HIS A 389 9.69 -16.51 -5.56
C HIS A 389 8.46 -17.40 -5.83
N ALA A 390 8.15 -17.76 -7.08
CA ALA A 390 7.09 -18.72 -7.35
C ALA A 390 7.58 -20.14 -6.99
N ALA A 391 8.80 -20.47 -7.41
CA ALA A 391 9.49 -21.71 -7.03
C ALA A 391 10.04 -21.66 -5.59
N ASN A 392 10.53 -20.50 -5.14
CA ASN A 392 11.11 -20.31 -3.80
C ASN A 392 10.35 -19.22 -3.02
N PRO A 393 9.16 -19.52 -2.47
CA PRO A 393 8.33 -18.52 -1.77
C PRO A 393 9.10 -17.79 -0.68
N LYS A 394 8.82 -16.49 -0.50
CA LYS A 394 9.50 -15.72 0.54
C LYS A 394 9.26 -16.36 1.92
N PRO A 395 10.32 -16.55 2.73
CA PRO A 395 10.15 -17.08 4.08
C PRO A 395 9.19 -16.20 4.88
N VAL A 396 8.41 -16.78 5.80
CA VAL A 396 7.37 -16.10 6.59
C VAL A 396 6.11 -15.89 5.75
N THR A 397 6.10 -14.86 4.90
CA THR A 397 4.92 -14.41 4.15
C THR A 397 4.37 -15.39 3.11
N ASN A 398 5.13 -16.44 2.79
CA ASN A 398 4.81 -17.42 1.74
C ASN A 398 4.41 -16.74 0.41
N TYR A 399 4.96 -15.54 0.17
CA TYR A 399 4.67 -14.69 -0.98
C TYR A 399 5.28 -15.32 -2.23
N GLN A 400 4.51 -15.33 -3.32
CA GLN A 400 4.84 -16.02 -4.55
C GLN A 400 4.69 -15.12 -5.78
N SER A 401 5.75 -15.05 -6.58
CA SER A 401 5.83 -14.36 -7.88
C SER A 401 7.24 -14.46 -8.45
N VAL A 402 7.42 -14.22 -9.74
CA VAL A 402 8.74 -13.98 -10.33
C VAL A 402 8.99 -12.48 -10.43
N HIS A 403 10.10 -11.99 -9.88
CA HIS A 403 10.51 -10.58 -9.99
C HIS A 403 11.60 -10.45 -11.03
N ILE A 404 11.46 -9.49 -11.93
CA ILE A 404 12.42 -9.18 -12.99
C ILE A 404 12.83 -7.73 -12.81
N ASP A 405 14.05 -7.51 -12.34
CA ASP A 405 14.60 -6.18 -12.13
C ASP A 405 15.25 -5.63 -13.41
N THR A 406 15.12 -4.31 -13.61
CA THR A 406 15.83 -3.59 -14.67
C THR A 406 16.92 -2.71 -14.09
N GLU A 407 18.03 -2.60 -14.81
CA GLU A 407 19.07 -1.60 -14.56
C GLU A 407 19.16 -0.64 -15.75
N THR A 408 19.53 0.61 -15.48
CA THR A 408 19.72 1.59 -16.54
C THR A 408 20.92 2.49 -16.28
N SER A 409 21.69 2.74 -17.34
CA SER A 409 22.73 3.77 -17.40
C SER A 409 22.23 5.07 -18.05
N ALA A 410 20.96 5.10 -18.48
CA ALA A 410 20.36 6.26 -19.13
C ALA A 410 19.92 7.27 -18.07
N GLU A 411 20.40 8.50 -18.16
CA GLU A 411 20.00 9.56 -17.26
C GLU A 411 18.50 9.85 -17.37
N GLU A 412 17.88 9.64 -18.52
CA GLU A 412 16.46 9.84 -18.77
C GLU A 412 15.56 8.68 -18.29
N MET A 413 16.12 7.65 -17.64
CA MET A 413 15.39 6.52 -17.07
C MET A 413 15.81 6.25 -15.62
N VAL A 414 14.97 5.53 -14.89
CA VAL A 414 15.34 4.94 -13.60
C VAL A 414 15.03 3.45 -13.62
N PRO A 415 15.72 2.65 -12.79
CA PRO A 415 15.40 1.25 -12.57
C PRO A 415 13.94 1.04 -12.16
N VAL A 416 13.32 0.04 -12.77
CA VAL A 416 11.94 -0.42 -12.51
C VAL A 416 11.88 -1.95 -12.44
N GLU A 417 10.86 -2.47 -11.77
CA GLU A 417 10.67 -3.92 -11.58
C GLU A 417 9.45 -4.41 -12.39
N CYS A 418 9.53 -5.60 -12.97
CA CYS A 418 8.38 -6.30 -13.53
C CYS A 418 8.12 -7.56 -12.72
N ILE A 419 6.94 -7.66 -12.09
CA ILE A 419 6.50 -8.81 -11.32
C ILE A 419 5.58 -9.65 -12.20
N VAL A 420 5.82 -10.94 -12.32
CA VAL A 420 4.92 -11.88 -13.03
C VAL A 420 4.41 -12.91 -12.02
N ARG A 421 3.10 -13.15 -11.97
CA ARG A 421 2.49 -14.12 -11.06
C ARG A 421 1.17 -14.65 -11.60
N THR A 422 0.70 -15.78 -11.07
CA THR A 422 -0.64 -16.29 -11.38
C THR A 422 -1.72 -15.56 -10.60
N LEU A 423 -2.97 -15.75 -11.01
CA LEU A 423 -4.15 -15.26 -10.30
C LEU A 423 -4.22 -15.73 -8.84
N LYS A 424 -3.90 -17.00 -8.61
CA LYS A 424 -3.90 -17.61 -7.28
C LYS A 424 -2.84 -16.96 -6.38
N MET A 425 -1.64 -16.78 -6.91
CA MET A 425 -0.56 -16.06 -6.22
C MET A 425 -0.93 -14.59 -5.98
N HIS A 426 -1.69 -14.00 -6.90
CA HIS A 426 -2.16 -12.63 -6.77
C HIS A 426 -3.13 -12.45 -5.60
N LYS A 427 -4.16 -13.31 -5.49
CA LYS A 427 -5.14 -13.29 -4.38
C LYS A 427 -4.44 -13.40 -3.03
N LYS A 428 -3.60 -14.41 -2.88
CA LYS A 428 -2.80 -14.64 -1.67
C LYS A 428 -1.95 -13.42 -1.27
N ALA A 429 -1.34 -12.77 -2.26
CA ALA A 429 -0.51 -11.59 -2.01
C ALA A 429 -1.31 -10.29 -1.74
N ASP A 430 -2.58 -10.20 -2.17
CA ASP A 430 -3.44 -9.02 -1.93
C ASP A 430 -4.21 -9.14 -0.61
N GLU A 431 -4.66 -10.35 -0.27
CA GLU A 431 -5.43 -10.63 0.94
C GLU A 431 -4.52 -10.68 2.19
N GLY A 432 -3.21 -10.93 2.02
CA GLY A 432 -2.24 -11.05 3.12
C GLY A 432 -2.28 -12.43 3.77
N GLU A 433 -1.42 -12.67 4.77
CA GLU A 433 -1.41 -13.97 5.46
C GLU A 433 -2.57 -14.08 6.48
N ALA A 434 -3.10 -12.94 6.95
CA ALA A 434 -4.16 -12.85 7.96
C ALA A 434 -5.57 -13.20 7.46
N SER A 435 -5.79 -13.28 6.15
CA SER A 435 -7.10 -13.53 5.52
C SER A 435 -7.36 -15.00 5.18
N HIS A 436 -6.36 -15.87 5.29
CA HIS A 436 -6.46 -17.27 4.89
C HIS A 436 -6.97 -18.15 6.04
N ASP A 437 -7.75 -19.21 5.72
CA ASP A 437 -8.26 -20.20 6.69
C ASP A 437 -7.16 -20.83 7.59
N ARG A 438 -5.90 -20.79 7.15
CA ARG A 438 -4.73 -21.16 7.96
C ARG A 438 -4.54 -20.31 9.22
N TYR A 439 -5.05 -19.08 9.27
CA TYR A 439 -5.02 -18.25 10.48
C TYR A 439 -5.83 -18.90 11.62
N LYS A 440 -6.86 -19.68 11.28
CA LYS A 440 -7.72 -20.38 12.24
C LYS A 440 -7.18 -21.77 12.66
N GLU A 441 -6.23 -22.34 11.93
CA GLU A 441 -5.81 -23.75 12.13
C GLU A 441 -4.29 -24.05 12.13
N SER A 442 -3.38 -23.08 11.93
CA SER A 442 -1.98 -23.43 11.62
C SER A 442 -0.97 -23.40 12.79
N PRO A 443 -0.10 -24.44 12.92
CA PRO A 443 1.09 -24.47 13.80
C PRO A 443 2.16 -23.38 13.55
N LEU A 444 1.91 -22.43 12.65
CA LEU A 444 2.73 -21.25 12.35
C LEU A 444 2.86 -20.29 13.56
N VAL A 445 2.03 -20.45 14.59
CA VAL A 445 2.19 -19.87 15.93
C VAL A 445 3.56 -20.17 16.56
N ASN A 446 4.25 -21.24 16.16
CA ASN A 446 5.59 -21.58 16.69
C ASN A 446 6.76 -21.11 15.80
N GLY A 447 6.54 -20.84 14.52
CA GLY A 447 7.61 -20.51 13.56
C GLY A 447 7.76 -19.00 13.30
N GLU A 448 6.65 -18.28 13.21
CA GLU A 448 6.65 -16.82 13.02
C GLU A 448 6.86 -16.07 14.33
N ARG A 449 6.37 -16.64 15.45
CA ARG A 449 6.76 -16.24 16.81
C ARG A 449 8.27 -16.29 17.00
N LYS A 450 8.95 -17.35 16.56
CA LYS A 450 10.42 -17.47 16.61
C LYS A 450 11.17 -16.39 15.80
N ARG A 451 10.62 -15.94 14.67
CA ARG A 451 11.21 -14.89 13.82
C ARG A 451 10.87 -13.48 14.28
N PHE A 452 9.72 -13.31 14.92
CA PHE A 452 9.38 -12.12 15.67
C PHE A 452 10.30 -12.02 16.90
N GLU A 453 10.42 -13.06 17.72
CA GLU A 453 11.38 -13.19 18.83
C GLU A 453 12.83 -12.94 18.40
N GLN A 454 13.27 -13.42 17.23
CA GLN A 454 14.61 -13.11 16.68
C GLN A 454 14.79 -11.63 16.33
N ARG A 455 13.80 -11.01 15.66
CA ARG A 455 13.83 -9.58 15.34
C ARG A 455 13.70 -8.70 16.59
N LEU A 456 13.00 -9.18 17.61
CA LEU A 456 12.92 -8.54 18.91
C LEU A 456 14.25 -8.64 19.65
N ALA A 457 14.93 -9.79 19.63
CA ALA A 457 16.25 -9.97 20.22
C ALA A 457 17.32 -9.07 19.56
N GLU A 458 17.25 -8.87 18.24
CA GLU A 458 18.15 -7.96 17.50
C GLU A 458 17.90 -6.48 17.82
N ILE A 459 16.67 -6.11 18.19
CA ILE A 459 16.30 -4.73 18.56
C ILE A 459 16.59 -4.45 20.05
N THR A 460 16.62 -5.46 20.91
CA THR A 460 16.90 -5.34 22.35
C THR A 460 18.37 -5.49 22.74
N SER A 461 19.27 -5.76 21.79
CA SER A 461 20.71 -5.97 22.01
C SER A 461 21.64 -4.89 21.42
N SER A 462 21.08 -3.72 21.08
CA SER A 462 21.78 -2.46 20.77
C SER A 462 21.18 -1.32 21.58
#